data_AF-A0AAW2BNR0-F1
#
_entry.id   AF-A0AAW2BNR0-F1
#
_cell.length_a   1.000
_cell.length_b   1.000
_cell.length_c   1.000
_cell.angle_alpha   90.00
_cell.angle_beta   90.00
_cell.angle_gamma   90.00
#
_symmetry.space_group_name_H-M   'P 1'
#
loop_
_entity.id
_entity.type
_entity.pdbx_description
1 polymer ?
#
loop_
_entity_poly.entity_id
_entity_poly.type
_entity_poly.pdbx_seq_one_letter_code
_entity_poly.pdbx_strand_id
1 'polypeptide(L)'
;NTKGLVMDQDKVSHVVILPLPLSGHVKPMLTLAELLCDAGFLITFVNSDYNHDRLERVMDIPAFYNCSPGFRFVSISDGLPLDQPRLGPIYGWQMGGLGRKWVES
;
A
#
# COMPACT_ATOMS: atom_id res chain seq x y z
N ASN A 1 21.40 12.60 45.18
CA ASN A 1 21.73 12.98 43.79
C ASN A 1 20.90 12.13 42.84
N THR A 2 19.60 12.40 42.82
CA THR A 2 18.59 11.69 42.03
C THR A 2 18.54 12.33 40.65
N LYS A 3 19.45 11.92 39.77
CA LYS A 3 19.24 12.11 38.33
C LYS A 3 18.11 11.15 37.95
N GLY A 4 16.87 11.63 38.16
CA GLY A 4 15.69 11.00 37.63
C GLY A 4 15.94 10.75 36.15
N LEU A 5 15.65 9.52 35.73
CA LEU A 5 15.51 9.15 34.33
C LEU A 5 14.50 10.13 33.74
N VAL A 6 15.00 11.21 33.15
CA VAL A 6 14.27 11.98 32.17
C VAL A 6 14.01 10.96 31.08
N MET A 7 12.82 10.37 31.10
CA MET A 7 12.27 9.80 29.88
C MET A 7 12.25 10.98 28.93
N ASP A 8 13.17 10.93 27.97
CA ASP A 8 13.09 11.73 26.75
C ASP A 8 11.63 11.71 26.35
N GLN A 9 11.03 12.85 26.01
CA GLN A 9 9.72 12.81 25.38
C GLN A 9 9.91 12.02 24.10
N ASP A 10 9.70 10.71 24.16
CA ASP A 10 10.01 9.74 23.11
C ASP A 10 9.24 10.21 21.89
N LYS A 11 9.93 10.95 21.02
CA LYS A 11 9.35 11.50 19.81
C LYS A 11 9.24 10.32 18.86
N VAL A 12 8.15 9.58 19.01
CA VAL A 12 7.89 8.39 18.20
C VAL A 12 7.89 8.83 16.74
N SER A 13 8.85 8.29 15.98
CA SER A 13 9.04 8.66 14.60
C SER A 13 7.95 8.00 13.75
N HIS A 14 7.17 8.83 13.05
CA HIS A 14 6.04 8.39 12.25
C HIS A 14 6.41 8.41 10.77
N VAL A 15 6.32 7.25 10.12
CA VAL A 15 6.61 7.08 8.70
C VAL A 15 5.31 6.87 7.93
N VAL A 16 5.15 7.62 6.86
CA VAL A 16 4.03 7.47 5.92
C VAL A 16 4.54 6.80 4.65
N ILE A 17 3.89 5.71 4.26
CA ILE A 17 4.24 4.90 3.10
C ILE A 17 3.17 5.05 2.03
N LEU A 18 3.59 5.50 0.85
CA LEU A 18 2.76 5.69 -0.34
C LEU A 18 3.27 4.74 -1.44
N PRO A 19 2.75 3.51 -1.54
CA PRO A 19 3.14 2.60 -2.60
C PRO A 19 2.73 3.15 -3.96
N LEU A 20 3.62 3.04 -4.95
CA LEU A 20 3.27 3.36 -6.32
C LEU A 20 2.21 2.35 -6.83
N PRO A 21 1.21 2.81 -7.62
CA PRO A 21 0.10 1.98 -8.11
C PRO A 21 0.53 1.06 -9.27
N LEU A 22 1.69 0.41 -9.16
CA LEU A 22 2.23 -0.52 -10.14
C LEU A 22 2.19 -1.95 -9.57
N SER A 23 1.74 -2.89 -10.39
CA SER A 23 1.73 -4.32 -10.05
C SER A 23 3.12 -4.79 -9.66
N GLY A 24 3.32 -5.11 -8.39
CA GLY A 24 4.60 -5.58 -7.84
C GLY A 24 5.20 -4.67 -6.76
N HIS A 25 4.80 -3.41 -6.65
CA HIS A 25 5.35 -2.51 -5.63
C HIS A 25 4.64 -2.61 -4.27
N VAL A 26 3.38 -3.03 -4.23
CA VAL A 26 2.61 -3.06 -2.97
C VAL A 26 3.18 -4.05 -1.95
N LYS A 27 3.51 -5.28 -2.38
CA LYS A 27 3.97 -6.34 -1.48
C LYS A 27 5.33 -6.04 -0.84
N PRO A 28 6.37 -5.65 -1.59
CA PRO A 28 7.64 -5.23 -1.00
C PRO A 28 7.50 -4.04 -0.03
N MET A 29 6.64 -3.08 -0.36
CA MET A 29 6.40 -1.92 0.51
C MET A 29 5.69 -2.33 1.80
N LEU A 30 4.82 -3.35 1.77
CA LEU A 30 4.16 -3.88 2.97
C LEU A 30 5.15 -4.60 3.88
N THR A 31 6.05 -5.43 3.33
CA THR A 31 7.12 -6.07 4.11
C THR A 31 8.09 -5.05 4.70
N LEU A 32 8.44 -3.99 3.95
CA LEU A 32 9.25 -2.89 4.49
C LEU A 32 8.53 -2.20 5.67
N ALA A 33 7.23 -1.99 5.53
CA ALA A 33 6.41 -1.35 6.55
C ALA A 33 6.35 -2.19 7.84
N GLU A 34 6.24 -3.51 7.73
CA GLU A 34 6.32 -4.45 8.87
C GLU A 34 7.66 -4.35 9.59
N LEU A 35 8.78 -4.41 8.84
CA LEU A 35 10.13 -4.31 9.42
C LEU A 35 10.37 -2.98 10.15
N LEU A 36 9.82 -1.89 9.64
CA LEU A 36 9.91 -0.58 10.31
C LEU A 36 9.02 -0.53 11.57
N CYS A 37 7.85 -1.17 11.53
CA CYS A 37 7.01 -1.30 12.72
C CYS A 37 7.73 -2.09 13.83
N ASP A 38 8.41 -3.18 13.47
CA ASP A 38 9.22 -3.99 14.39
C ASP A 38 10.42 -3.21 14.97
N ALA A 39 10.96 -2.26 14.20
CA ALA A 39 12.01 -1.35 14.65
C ALA A 39 11.51 -0.21 15.56
N GLY A 40 10.22 -0.16 15.88
CA GLY A 40 9.63 0.81 16.81
C GLY A 40 9.09 2.09 16.16
N PHE A 41 8.94 2.12 14.83
CA PHE A 41 8.32 3.25 14.14
C PHE A 41 6.80 3.11 14.08
N LEU A 42 6.09 4.23 14.15
CA LEU A 42 4.67 4.28 13.79
C LEU A 42 4.57 4.32 12.27
N ILE A 43 3.71 3.50 11.70
CA ILE A 43 3.57 3.38 10.25
C ILE A 43 2.15 3.73 9.82
N THR A 44 2.04 4.54 8.77
CA THR A 44 0.78 4.72 8.06
C THR A 44 0.95 4.36 6.59
N PHE A 45 0.29 3.29 6.19
CA PHE A 45 0.29 2.79 4.83
C PHE A 45 -0.93 3.32 4.09
N VAL A 46 -0.70 4.22 3.14
CA VAL A 46 -1.76 4.93 2.41
C VAL A 46 -2.00 4.22 1.09
N ASN A 47 -3.18 3.61 0.95
CA ASN A 47 -3.62 2.93 -0.26
C ASN A 47 -4.66 3.75 -1.00
N SER A 48 -4.87 3.45 -2.29
CA SER A 48 -6.10 3.87 -2.94
C SER A 48 -7.30 3.08 -2.41
N ASP A 49 -8.50 3.64 -2.46
CA ASP A 49 -9.73 2.97 -1.99
C ASP A 49 -9.89 1.57 -2.60
N TYR A 50 -9.64 1.42 -3.90
CA TYR A 50 -9.69 0.11 -4.55
C TYR A 50 -8.64 -0.89 -4.04
N ASN A 51 -7.42 -0.42 -3.78
CA ASN A 51 -6.37 -1.29 -3.23
C ASN A 51 -6.70 -1.66 -1.78
N HIS A 52 -7.31 -0.75 -1.03
CA HIS A 52 -7.80 -1.00 0.32
C HIS A 52 -8.90 -2.07 0.33
N ASP A 53 -9.93 -1.93 -0.52
CA ASP A 53 -10.99 -2.93 -0.67
C ASP A 53 -10.43 -4.31 -1.04
N ARG A 54 -9.42 -4.33 -1.90
CA ARG A 54 -8.78 -5.58 -2.31
C ARG A 54 -7.94 -6.17 -1.17
N LEU A 55 -7.28 -5.33 -0.38
CA LEU A 55 -6.49 -5.75 0.78
C LEU A 55 -7.40 -6.37 1.85
N GLU A 56 -8.53 -5.75 2.18
CA GLU A 56 -9.52 -6.29 3.13
C GLU A 56 -10.07 -7.66 2.71
N ARG A 57 -10.18 -7.93 1.41
CA ARG A 57 -10.63 -9.24 0.92
C ARG A 57 -9.60 -10.36 1.06
N VAL A 58 -8.31 -10.03 1.11
CA VAL A 58 -7.22 -11.01 1.11
C VAL A 58 -6.48 -11.10 2.45
N MET A 59 -6.65 -10.10 3.32
CA MET A 59 -5.96 -9.98 4.61
C MET A 59 -6.96 -9.64 5.71
N ASP A 60 -6.84 -10.33 6.84
CA ASP A 60 -7.55 -9.99 8.08
C ASP A 60 -6.87 -8.78 8.75
N ILE A 61 -7.34 -7.58 8.42
CA ILE A 61 -6.82 -6.32 8.96
C ILE A 61 -6.97 -6.25 10.50
N PRO A 62 -8.11 -6.63 11.11
CA PRO A 62 -8.22 -6.72 12.57
C PRO A 62 -7.16 -7.60 13.23
N ALA A 63 -6.91 -8.81 12.70
CA ALA A 63 -5.87 -9.68 13.23
C ALA A 63 -4.48 -9.07 13.06
N PHE A 64 -4.23 -8.40 11.93
CA PHE A 64 -2.96 -7.70 11.68
C PHE A 64 -2.70 -6.59 12.71
N TYR A 65 -3.71 -5.76 13.04
CA TYR A 65 -3.54 -4.72 14.06
C TYR A 65 -3.24 -5.26 15.46
N ASN A 66 -3.73 -6.46 15.80
CA ASN A 66 -3.38 -7.11 17.06
C ASN A 66 -1.89 -7.51 17.11
N CYS A 67 -1.30 -7.87 15.96
CA CYS A 67 0.12 -8.19 15.84
C CYS A 67 0.99 -6.92 15.74
N SER A 68 0.47 -5.85 15.14
CA SER A 68 1.22 -4.62 14.84
C SER A 68 0.42 -3.37 15.23
N PRO A 69 0.35 -3.02 16.54
CA PRO A 69 -0.47 -1.90 17.03
C PRO A 69 0.02 -0.52 16.58
N GLY A 70 1.28 -0.41 16.14
CA GLY A 70 1.87 0.81 15.59
C GLY A 70 1.57 1.05 14.12
N PHE A 71 0.85 0.14 13.47
CA PHE A 71 0.57 0.18 12.04
C PHE A 71 -0.86 0.63 11.76
N ARG A 72 -1.03 1.51 10.77
CA ARG A 72 -2.35 1.97 10.31
C ARG A 72 -2.47 1.87 8.79
N PHE A 73 -3.55 1.28 8.30
CA PHE A 73 -3.97 1.42 6.90
C PHE A 73 -4.89 2.63 6.75
N VAL A 74 -4.63 3.46 5.74
CA VAL A 74 -5.48 4.59 5.34
C VAL A 74 -5.81 4.43 3.87
N SER A 75 -7.06 4.70 3.49
CA SER A 75 -7.48 4.73 2.10
C SER A 75 -7.70 6.17 1.62
N ILE A 76 -7.34 6.45 0.37
CA ILE A 76 -7.61 7.71 -0.31
C ILE A 76 -8.18 7.43 -1.71
N SER A 77 -9.03 8.32 -2.22
CA SER A 77 -9.48 8.22 -3.61
C SER A 77 -8.30 8.55 -4.54
N ASP A 78 -8.05 7.69 -5.53
CA ASP A 78 -7.03 7.92 -6.56
C ASP A 78 -7.53 8.83 -7.70
N GLY A 79 -8.79 9.31 -7.62
CA GLY A 79 -9.41 10.18 -8.61
C GLY A 79 -9.71 9.49 -9.95
N LEU A 80 -9.50 8.17 -10.04
CA LEU A 80 -9.78 7.39 -11.23
C LEU A 80 -11.17 6.77 -11.15
N PRO A 81 -11.92 6.71 -12.26
CA PRO A 81 -13.22 6.07 -12.27
C PRO A 81 -13.06 4.55 -12.09
N LEU A 82 -14.05 3.91 -11.44
CA LEU A 82 -13.99 2.51 -11.00
C LEU A 82 -13.84 1.51 -12.15
N ASP A 83 -14.30 1.90 -13.35
CA ASP A 83 -14.29 1.13 -14.58
C ASP A 83 -12.94 1.19 -15.34
N GLN A 84 -12.02 2.07 -14.95
CA GLN A 84 -10.71 2.17 -15.58
C GLN A 84 -9.73 1.13 -15.02
N PRO A 85 -9.11 0.30 -15.87
CA PRO A 85 -7.99 -0.54 -15.45
C PRO A 85 -6.87 0.34 -14.89
N ARG A 86 -6.56 0.18 -13.60
CA ARG A 86 -5.46 0.90 -12.92
C ARG A 86 -4.07 0.52 -13.45
N LEU A 87 -4.00 -0.53 -14.24
CA LEU A 87 -2.87 -0.86 -15.07
C LEU A 87 -3.13 -0.23 -16.43
N GLY A 88 -2.45 0.88 -16.73
CA GLY A 88 -2.40 1.41 -18.08
C GLY A 88 -1.96 0.33 -19.09
N PRO A 89 -2.21 0.53 -20.39
CA PRO A 89 -1.90 -0.46 -21.41
C PRO A 89 -0.39 -0.56 -21.59
N ILE A 90 0.28 -1.36 -20.76
CA ILE A 90 1.73 -1.57 -20.85
C ILE A 90 2.13 -2.30 -22.16
N TYR A 91 1.15 -2.86 -22.89
CA TYR A 91 1.36 -3.51 -24.21
C TYR A 91 0.18 -3.37 -25.19
N GLY A 92 -0.65 -2.33 -25.11
CA GLY A 92 -1.93 -2.31 -25.84
C GLY A 92 -2.07 -1.34 -27.02
N TRP A 93 -1.32 -0.23 -27.04
CA TRP A 93 -1.64 0.92 -27.92
C TRP A 93 -0.42 1.53 -28.60
N GLN A 94 0.61 0.73 -28.84
CA GLN A 94 1.79 1.16 -29.59
C GLN A 94 2.38 0.04 -30.46
N MET A 95 1.55 -0.64 -31.23
CA MET A 95 1.95 -1.15 -32.56
C MET A 95 0.79 -0.84 -33.49
N GLY A 96 1.06 0.03 -34.47
CA GLY A 96 0.07 0.61 -35.37
C GLY A 96 -0.77 -0.44 -36.10
N GLY A 97 -1.97 -0.02 -36.46
CA GLY A 97 -3.00 -0.88 -37.02
C GLY A 97 -2.55 -1.65 -38.27
N LEU A 98 -2.64 -2.97 -38.18
CA LEU A 98 -3.13 -3.83 -39.24
C LEU A 98 -3.40 -5.21 -38.61
N GLY A 99 -4.61 -5.74 -38.80
CA GLY A 99 -4.90 -7.14 -38.45
C GLY A 99 -6.02 -7.35 -37.43
N ARG A 100 -7.23 -6.87 -37.73
CA ARG A 100 -8.43 -7.61 -37.29
C ARG A 100 -8.89 -8.49 -38.43
N LYS A 101 -8.35 -9.71 -38.49
CA LYS A 101 -9.01 -10.84 -39.14
C LYS A 101 -8.55 -12.14 -38.46
N TRP A 102 -9.54 -12.98 -38.17
CA TRP A 102 -9.46 -14.37 -37.68
C TRP A 102 -9.21 -14.49 -36.16
N VAL A 103 -9.94 -15.28 -35.39
CA VAL A 103 -10.76 -16.49 -35.67
C VAL A 103 -11.98 -16.50 -34.75
N GLU A 104 -13.18 -16.56 -35.32
CA GLU A 104 -14.27 -17.39 -34.82
C GLU A 104 -14.84 -18.12 -36.04
N SER A 105 -14.50 -19.40 -36.15
CA SER A 105 -15.15 -20.45 -36.94
C SER A 105 -15.00 -21.72 -36.13
#